data_AF-A0A1L4C1V1-F1
#
_entry.id   AF-A0A1L4C1V1-F1
#
_cell.length_a   1.000
_cell.length_b   1.000
_cell.length_c   1.000
_cell.angle_alpha   90.00
_cell.angle_beta   90.00
_cell.angle_gamma   90.00
#
_symmetry.space_group_name_H-M   'P 1'
#
loop_
_entity.id
_entity.type
_entity.pdbx_description
1 polymer ?
#
loop_
_entity_poly.entity_id
_entity_poly.type
_entity_poly.pdbx_seq_one_letter_code
_entity_poly.pdbx_strand_id
1 'polypeptide(L)' 'MKQTLLVIDAQQELIEGNREQNPVYKKEQLIKTINKVIDRAQELGVPVTFVRDFGFESIIVRYYK' A
#
# COMPACT_ATOMS: atom_id res chain seq x y z
N MET A 1 -7.14 1.47 -21.65
CA MET A 1 -7.80 2.04 -20.45
C MET A 1 -6.77 2.84 -19.67
N LYS A 2 -7.16 3.93 -18.99
CA LYS A 2 -6.27 4.69 -18.10
C LYS A 2 -6.53 4.24 -16.66
N GLN A 3 -5.69 3.36 -16.15
CA GLN A 3 -5.83 2.76 -14.81
C GLN A 3 -4.52 2.93 -14.03
N THR A 4 -4.61 2.90 -12.70
CA THR A 4 -3.47 2.85 -11.79
C THR A 4 -3.86 1.99 -10.58
N LEU A 5 -2.90 1.25 -10.03
CA LEU A 5 -3.04 0.61 -8.73
C LEU A 5 -2.67 1.63 -7.65
N LEU A 6 -3.61 1.93 -6.76
CA LEU A 6 -3.39 2.80 -5.60
C LEU A 6 -3.29 1.95 -4.34
N VAL A 7 -2.15 2.02 -3.65
CA VAL A 7 -1.91 1.35 -2.37
C VAL A 7 -1.83 2.41 -1.28
N ILE A 8 -2.76 2.38 -0.32
CA ILE A 8 -2.93 3.43 0.70
C ILE A 8 -2.56 2.86 2.06
N ASP A 9 -1.75 3.59 2.83
CA ASP A 9 -1.46 3.35 4.25
C ASP A 9 -1.04 1.91 4.58
N ALA A 10 -0.41 1.24 3.61
CA ALA A 10 0.19 -0.09 3.78
C ALA A 10 1.53 0.00 4.54
N GLN A 11 1.56 0.75 5.64
CA GLN A 11 2.71 0.96 6.50
C GLN A 11 2.81 -0.17 7.52
N GLN A 12 4.05 -0.60 7.82
CA GLN A 12 4.30 -1.66 8.80
C GLN A 12 3.65 -1.36 10.16
N GLU A 13 3.76 -0.11 10.63
CA GLU A 13 3.21 0.30 11.93
C GLU A 13 1.67 0.19 11.99
N LEU A 14 0.99 0.42 10.87
CA LEU A 14 -0.47 0.28 10.78
C LEU A 14 -0.89 -1.19 10.62
N ILE A 15 -0.12 -1.97 9.84
CA ILE A 15 -0.44 -3.38 9.55
C ILE A 15 -0.11 -4.30 10.72
N GLU A 16 1.10 -4.17 11.28
CA GLU A 16 1.58 -4.98 12.41
C GLU A 16 1.05 -4.49 13.76
N GLY A 17 0.52 -3.26 13.80
CA GLY A 17 0.18 -2.57 15.03
C GLY A 17 1.43 -2.08 15.78
N ASN A 18 1.19 -1.31 16.82
CA ASN A 18 2.22 -0.78 17.73
C ASN A 18 1.68 -0.79 19.17
N ARG A 19 2.26 0.02 20.06
CA ARG A 19 1.83 0.11 21.47
C ARG A 19 0.45 0.78 21.64
N GLU A 20 0.02 1.56 20.64
CA GLU A 20 -1.20 2.38 20.68
C GLU A 20 -2.31 1.80 19.78
N GLN A 21 -1.94 1.02 18.76
CA GLN A 21 -2.85 0.50 17.74
C GLN A 21 -2.72 -1.02 17.60
N ASN A 22 -3.87 -1.69 17.48
CA ASN A 22 -3.91 -3.13 17.24
C ASN A 22 -3.50 -3.46 15.80
N PRO A 23 -2.91 -4.64 15.56
CA PRO A 23 -2.63 -5.13 14.21
C PRO A 23 -3.90 -5.21 13.35
N VAL A 24 -3.72 -5.04 12.04
CA VAL A 24 -4.79 -5.28 11.06
C VAL A 24 -5.16 -6.77 11.05
N TYR A 25 -6.46 -7.03 11.08
CA TYR A 25 -6.99 -8.39 11.00
C TYR A 25 -6.51 -9.09 9.71
N LYS A 26 -5.96 -10.31 9.85
CA LYS A 26 -5.39 -11.10 8.75
C LYS A 26 -4.29 -10.38 7.94
N LYS A 27 -3.41 -9.65 8.63
CA LYS A 27 -2.26 -8.93 8.05
C LYS A 27 -1.44 -9.75 7.04
N GLU A 28 -1.20 -11.05 7.29
CA GLU A 28 -0.44 -11.90 6.37
C GLU A 28 -1.18 -12.10 5.04
N GLN A 29 -2.50 -12.29 5.09
CA GLN A 29 -3.34 -12.41 3.89
C GLN A 29 -3.42 -11.07 3.15
N LEU A 30 -3.50 -9.95 3.88
CA LEU A 30 -3.49 -8.61 3.30
C LEU A 30 -2.20 -8.37 2.52
N ILE A 31 -1.03 -8.58 3.13
CA ILE A 31 0.28 -8.40 2.50
C ILE A 31 0.40 -9.27 1.25
N LYS A 32 0.02 -10.55 1.35
CA LYS A 32 0.03 -11.47 0.20
C LYS A 32 -0.86 -10.98 -0.95
N THR A 33 -2.02 -10.41 -0.63
CA THR A 33 -2.96 -9.90 -1.64
C THR A 33 -2.43 -8.62 -2.29
N ILE A 34 -1.86 -7.70 -1.51
CA ILE A 34 -1.22 -6.47 -2.00
C ILE A 34 -0.10 -6.82 -2.98
N ASN A 35 0.80 -7.73 -2.61
CA ASN A 35 1.90 -8.14 -3.48
C ASN A 35 1.37 -8.75 -4.79
N LYS A 36 0.37 -9.64 -4.71
CA LYS A 36 -0.24 -10.25 -5.90
C LYS A 36 -0.82 -9.22 -6.87
N VAL A 37 -1.46 -8.15 -6.36
CA VAL A 37 -2.02 -7.12 -7.25
C VAL A 37 -0.95 -6.16 -7.77
N ILE A 38 0.13 -5.93 -7.02
CA ILE A 38 1.32 -5.19 -7.50
C ILE A 38 1.96 -5.94 -8.65
N ASP A 39 2.23 -7.24 -8.49
CA ASP A 39 2.81 -8.10 -9.53
C ASP A 39 1.95 -8.04 -10.80
N ARG A 40 0.62 -8.15 -10.63
CA ARG A 40 -0.31 -8.06 -11.76
C ARG A 40 -0.31 -6.69 -12.43
N ALA A 41 -0.21 -5.61 -11.66
CA ALA A 41 -0.11 -4.26 -12.21
C ALA A 41 1.19 -4.08 -13.02
N GLN A 42 2.30 -4.62 -12.52
CA GLN A 42 3.59 -4.63 -13.21
C GLN A 42 3.51 -5.44 -14.52
N GLU A 43 2.94 -6.64 -14.50
CA GLU A 43 2.73 -7.47 -15.71
C GLU A 43 1.91 -6.74 -16.79
N LEU A 44 0.93 -5.94 -16.37
CA LEU A 44 0.03 -5.21 -17.27
C LEU A 44 0.56 -3.81 -17.66
N GLY A 45 1.73 -3.41 -17.16
CA GLY A 45 2.27 -2.06 -17.35
C GLY A 45 1.37 -0.96 -16.75
N VAL A 46 0.58 -1.30 -15.73
CA VAL A 46 -0.30 -0.38 -15.02
C VAL A 46 0.52 0.33 -13.93
N PRO A 47 0.53 1.67 -13.89
CA PRO A 47 1.26 2.43 -12.88
C PRO A 47 0.83 2.04 -11.45
N VAL A 48 1.80 1.84 -10.56
CA VAL A 48 1.57 1.61 -9.14
C VAL A 48 1.93 2.86 -8.36
N THR A 49 0.98 3.33 -7.56
CA THR A 49 1.09 4.56 -6.76
C THR A 49 0.87 4.22 -5.30
N PHE A 50 1.82 4.61 -4.45
CA PHE A 50 1.71 4.46 -2.99
C PHE A 50 1.35 5.79 -2.37
N VAL A 51 0.31 5.79 -1.52
CA VAL A 51 -0.11 6.89 -0.67
C VAL A 51 0.24 6.50 0.76
N ARG A 52 1.03 7.34 1.41
CA ARG A 52 1.45 7.15 2.79
C ARG A 52 1.15 8.41 3.59
N ASP A 53 0.49 8.26 4.72
CA ASP A 53 0.50 9.28 5.75
C ASP A 53 1.85 9.29 6.49
N PHE A 54 2.50 10.45 6.48
CA PHE A 54 3.79 10.69 7.14
C PHE A 54 3.69 11.68 8.31
N GLY A 55 2.48 12.13 8.65
CA GLY A 55 2.23 13.14 9.69
C GLY A 55 2.00 14.54 9.12
N PHE A 56 2.09 15.55 10.02
CA PHE A 56 1.57 16.91 9.81
C PHE A 56 1.93 17.51 8.45
N GLU A 57 0.92 17.56 7.59
CA GLU A 57 0.77 18.35 6.35
C GLU A 57 1.32 17.79 5.03
N SER A 58 1.69 16.51 4.90
CA SER A 58 2.11 15.99 3.57
C SER A 58 1.76 14.53 3.30
N ILE A 59 0.93 14.30 2.28
CA ILE A 59 0.80 12.99 1.62
C ILE A 59 1.98 12.82 0.66
N ILE A 60 2.79 11.79 0.84
CA ILE A 60 3.83 11.44 -0.12
C ILE A 60 3.26 10.46 -1.13
N VAL A 61 3.16 10.89 -2.39
CA VAL A 61 2.79 10.05 -3.53
C VAL A 61 4.06 9.63 -4.26
N ARG A 62 4.39 8.33 -4.24
CA ARG A 62 5.51 7.79 -5.03
C ARG A 62 4.98 7.03 -6.24
N TYR A 63 5.45 7.46 -7.41
CA TYR A 63 5.20 6.79 -8.68
C TYR A 63 6.35 5.82 -8.98
N TYR A 64 6.01 4.55 -9.18
CA TYR A 64 6.93 3.56 -9.69
C TYR A 64 6.52 3.23 -11.12
N LYS A 65 7.47 3.34 -12.06
CA LYS A 65 7.30 2.96 -13.47
C LYS A 65 7.66 1.49 -13.65
#